data_AF-A0A661RJW7-F1
#
_entry.id   AF-A0A661RJW7-F1
#
_cell.length_a   1.000
_cell.length_b   1.000
_cell.length_c   1.000
_cell.angle_alpha   90.00
_cell.angle_beta   90.00
_cell.angle_gamma   90.00
#
_symmetry.space_group_name_H-M   'P 1'
#
loop_
_entity.id
_entity.type
_entity.pdbx_description
1 polymer ?
#
loop_
_entity_poly.entity_id
_entity_poly.type
_entity_poly.pdbx_seq_one_letter_code
_entity_poly.pdbx_strand_id
1 'polypeptide(L)'
;MYKRKTEWRSTGVYQHPVPEQNGIWGHVTLEEGIYRLQVGPASIPCPQKWAAKIEEAEGDTEPIPLIVRGVPNPVHRALKSKSALAGKTIQGVLMELITKYVEGEIELN
;
A
#
# COMPACT_ATOMS: atom_id res chain seq x y z
N MET A 1 23.69 -16.85 12.04
CA MET A 1 24.08 -15.77 11.12
C MET A 1 22.80 -15.22 10.52
N TYR A 2 22.27 -14.10 11.01
CA TYR A 2 21.06 -13.49 10.45
C TYR A 2 21.44 -12.80 9.14
N LYS A 3 20.97 -13.32 8.00
CA LYS A 3 21.09 -12.60 6.72
C LYS A 3 20.22 -11.35 6.84
N ARG A 4 20.81 -10.17 6.67
CA ARG A 4 20.03 -8.94 6.54
C ARG A 4 19.18 -9.05 5.29
N LYS A 5 17.87 -8.87 5.43
CA LYS A 5 16.95 -8.71 4.29
C LYS A 5 17.40 -7.47 3.52
N THR A 6 17.61 -7.63 2.22
CA THR A 6 17.95 -6.52 1.30
C THR A 6 16.74 -6.08 0.49
N GLU A 7 15.72 -6.93 0.43
CA GLU A 7 14.49 -6.72 -0.31
C GLU A 7 13.29 -7.17 0.52
N TRP A 8 12.27 -6.32 0.58
CA TRP A 8 11.00 -6.61 1.23
C TRP A 8 9.92 -5.65 0.74
N ARG A 9 8.65 -6.04 0.83
CA ARG A 9 7.52 -5.16 0.53
C ARG A 9 6.40 -5.44 1.52
N SER A 10 5.88 -4.38 2.10
CA SER A 10 4.70 -4.41 2.95
C SER A 10 3.47 -4.97 2.24
N THR A 11 2.69 -5.70 3.01
CA THR A 11 1.36 -6.19 2.67
C THR A 11 0.33 -5.07 2.76
N GLY A 12 0.45 -4.19 3.76
CA GLY A 12 -0.41 -3.04 3.96
C GLY A 12 -0.06 -1.85 3.06
N VAL A 13 -1.00 -0.90 3.00
CA VAL A 13 -0.76 0.45 2.47
C VAL A 13 -0.73 1.40 3.66
N TYR A 14 0.28 2.26 3.71
CA TYR A 14 0.52 3.15 4.83
C TYR A 14 0.58 4.60 4.36
N GLN A 15 0.07 5.50 5.21
CA GLN A 15 0.20 6.92 5.00
C GLN A 15 1.62 7.37 5.32
N HIS A 16 2.15 8.27 4.52
CA HIS A 16 3.44 8.88 4.82
C HIS A 16 3.38 9.63 6.17
N PRO A 17 4.30 9.38 7.11
CA PRO A 17 4.18 9.89 8.49
C PRO A 17 4.60 11.37 8.64
N VAL A 18 5.12 11.99 7.58
CA VAL A 18 5.56 13.39 7.58
C VAL A 18 4.37 14.29 7.22
N PRO A 19 4.02 15.30 8.06
CA PRO A 19 2.85 16.15 7.86
C PRO A 19 2.78 16.86 6.50
N GLU A 20 3.93 17.26 5.94
CA GLU A 20 4.01 17.90 4.63
C GLU A 20 3.62 16.95 3.48
N GLN A 21 3.59 15.64 3.75
CA GLN A 21 3.25 14.57 2.82
C GLN A 21 2.01 13.80 3.28
N ASN A 22 1.20 14.41 4.16
CA ASN A 22 -0.04 13.81 4.61
C ASN A 22 -0.99 13.57 3.42
N GLY A 23 -1.71 12.45 3.44
CA GLY A 23 -2.53 12.03 2.31
C GLY A 23 -1.79 11.33 1.17
N ILE A 24 -0.46 11.16 1.27
CA ILE A 24 0.29 10.27 0.37
C ILE A 24 0.27 8.85 0.94
N TRP A 25 -0.24 7.92 0.13
CA TRP A 25 -0.45 6.52 0.50
C TRP A 25 0.31 5.59 -0.44
N GLY A 26 1.02 4.62 0.14
CA GLY A 26 1.78 3.65 -0.63
C GLY A 26 2.19 2.43 0.17
N HIS A 27 2.84 1.49 -0.51
CA HIS A 27 3.47 0.36 0.15
C HIS A 27 4.87 0.75 0.61
N VAL A 28 5.25 0.41 1.83
CA VAL A 28 6.66 0.41 2.23
C VAL A 28 7.38 -0.70 1.47
N THR A 29 8.49 -0.37 0.82
CA THR A 29 9.42 -1.31 0.18
C THR A 29 10.80 -1.13 0.79
N LEU A 30 11.56 -2.22 0.91
CA LEU A 30 12.98 -2.23 1.22
C LEU A 30 13.68 -2.63 -0.07
N GLU A 31 14.57 -1.79 -0.57
CA GLU A 31 15.40 -2.08 -1.75
C GLU A 31 16.83 -1.69 -1.42
N GLU A 32 17.78 -2.60 -1.64
CA GLU A 32 19.20 -2.42 -1.29
C GLU A 32 19.43 -2.01 0.18
N GLY A 33 18.53 -2.43 1.07
CA GLY A 33 18.59 -2.08 2.50
C GLY A 33 18.08 -0.68 2.85
N ILE A 34 17.44 0.03 1.92
CA ILE A 34 16.83 1.35 2.14
C ILE A 34 15.32 1.26 1.98
N TYR A 35 14.58 1.70 2.99
CA TYR A 35 13.13 1.76 2.92
C TYR A 35 12.64 2.95 2.11
N ARG A 36 11.63 2.73 1.27
CA ARG A 36 10.93 3.75 0.49
C ARG A 36 9.42 3.51 0.54
N LEU A 37 8.65 4.56 0.25
CA LEU A 37 7.21 4.45 0.05
C LEU A 37 6.93 4.39 -1.46
N GLN A 38 6.45 3.24 -1.93
CA GLN A 38 6.04 3.03 -3.30
C GLN A 38 4.61 3.56 -3.51
N VAL A 39 4.50 4.65 -4.27
CA VAL A 39 3.25 5.32 -4.62
C VAL A 39 3.03 5.15 -6.12
N GLY A 40 2.33 4.07 -6.48
CA GLY A 40 2.15 3.73 -7.89
C GLY A 40 3.47 3.32 -8.55
N PRO A 41 3.90 3.93 -9.66
CA PRO A 41 5.23 3.69 -10.25
C PRO A 41 6.35 4.47 -9.56
N ALA A 42 6.02 5.48 -8.74
CA ALA A 42 7.02 6.31 -8.08
C ALA A 42 7.43 5.72 -6.73
N SER A 43 8.70 5.90 -6.37
CA SER A 43 9.25 5.53 -5.08
C SER A 43 9.77 6.77 -4.39
N ILE A 44 9.21 7.12 -3.22
CA ILE A 44 9.60 8.31 -2.47
C ILE A 44 10.31 7.94 -1.16
N PRO A 45 11.23 8.79 -0.67
CA PRO A 45 11.88 8.57 0.63
C PRO A 45 10.85 8.52 1.76
N CYS A 46 11.11 7.69 2.78
CA CYS A 46 10.31 7.66 4.00
C CYS A 46 11.20 7.48 5.25
N PRO A 47 10.71 7.78 6.46
CA PRO A 47 11.49 7.60 7.67
C PRO A 47 11.82 6.13 7.95
N GLN A 48 13.11 5.80 7.98
CA GLN A 48 13.58 4.41 8.05
C GLN A 48 13.12 3.67 9.32
N LYS A 49 13.10 4.36 10.47
CA LYS A 49 12.65 3.77 11.75
C LYS A 49 11.15 3.45 11.76
N TRP A 50 10.35 4.22 11.03
CA TRP A 50 8.91 3.99 10.91
C TRP A 50 8.65 2.79 10.01
N ALA A 51 9.32 2.74 8.84
CA ALA A 51 9.23 1.63 7.91
C ALA A 51 9.70 0.29 8.53
N ALA A 52 10.80 0.31 9.29
CA ALA A 52 11.30 -0.87 9.98
C ALA A 52 10.30 -1.44 11.02
N LYS A 53 9.57 -0.57 11.74
CA LYS A 53 8.51 -1.02 12.65
C LYS A 53 7.35 -1.70 11.92
N ILE A 54 7.04 -1.22 10.72
CA ILE A 54 6.02 -1.84 9.88
C ILE A 54 6.48 -3.23 9.42
N GLU A 55 7.72 -3.36 8.93
CA GLU A 55 8.26 -4.67 8.57
C GLU A 55 8.28 -5.64 9.76
N GLU A 56 8.71 -5.18 10.93
CA GLU A 56 8.71 -6.00 12.15
C GLU A 56 7.29 -6.42 12.56
N ALA A 57 6.31 -5.52 12.45
CA ALA A 57 4.92 -5.79 12.82
C ALA A 57 4.21 -6.73 11.83
N GLU A 58 4.48 -6.60 10.53
CA GLU A 58 3.91 -7.49 9.51
C GLU A 58 4.62 -8.86 9.46
N GLY A 59 5.89 -8.91 9.85
CA GLY A 59 6.71 -10.11 9.77
C GLY A 59 6.81 -10.67 8.34
N ASP A 60 7.01 -11.98 8.24
CA ASP A 60 7.04 -12.71 6.96
C ASP A 60 5.65 -13.14 6.48
N THR A 61 4.62 -12.33 6.76
CA THR A 61 3.26 -12.66 6.36
C THR A 61 3.10 -12.42 4.85
N GLU A 62 2.84 -13.48 4.09
CA GLU A 62 2.47 -13.32 2.67
C GLU A 62 1.10 -12.63 2.57
N PRO A 63 0.92 -11.68 1.64
CA PRO A 63 -0.36 -11.01 1.48
C PRO A 63 -1.42 -12.03 1.06
N ILE A 64 -2.45 -12.19 1.90
CA ILE A 64 -3.58 -13.06 1.59
C ILE A 64 -4.38 -12.41 0.46
N PRO A 65 -4.63 -13.11 -0.67
CA PRO A 65 -5.43 -12.57 -1.76
C PRO A 65 -6.87 -12.30 -1.30
N LEU A 66 -7.32 -11.05 -1.44
CA LEU A 66 -8.70 -10.68 -1.15
C LEU A 66 -9.59 -10.99 -2.36
N ILE A 67 -10.55 -11.91 -2.19
CA ILE A 67 -11.52 -12.26 -3.24
C ILE A 67 -12.82 -11.50 -3.01
N VAL A 68 -13.09 -10.48 -3.83
CA VAL A 68 -14.36 -9.76 -3.83
C VAL A 68 -15.29 -10.35 -4.88
N ARG A 69 -16.47 -10.84 -4.46
CA ARG A 69 -17.48 -11.44 -5.35
C ARG A 69 -18.63 -10.48 -5.60
N GLY A 70 -19.35 -10.67 -6.71
CA GLY A 70 -20.55 -9.90 -7.03
C GLY A 70 -20.29 -8.46 -7.49
N VAL A 71 -19.06 -8.11 -7.86
CA VAL A 71 -18.73 -6.77 -8.35
C VAL A 71 -19.39 -6.54 -9.72
N PRO A 72 -20.26 -5.53 -9.89
CA PRO A 72 -20.85 -5.23 -11.18
C PRO A 72 -19.78 -4.93 -12.24
N ASN A 73 -19.99 -5.38 -13.48
CA ASN A 73 -19.04 -5.16 -14.58
C ASN A 73 -18.61 -3.69 -14.76
N PRO A 74 -19.50 -2.68 -14.66
CA PRO A 74 -19.10 -1.27 -14.73
C PRO A 74 -18.11 -0.88 -13.63
N VAL A 75 -18.34 -1.34 -12.39
CA VAL A 75 -17.48 -1.07 -11.23
C VAL A 75 -16.13 -1.75 -11.42
N HIS A 76 -16.12 -3.01 -11.87
CA HIS A 76 -14.88 -3.73 -12.16
C HIS A 76 -14.03 -3.04 -13.25
N ARG A 77 -14.67 -2.53 -14.32
CA ARG A 77 -13.98 -1.74 -15.36
C ARG A 77 -13.39 -0.44 -14.80
N ALA A 78 -14.15 0.26 -13.96
CA ALA A 78 -13.68 1.49 -13.31
C ALA A 78 -12.47 1.21 -12.40
N LEU A 79 -12.52 0.14 -11.59
CA LEU A 79 -11.40 -0.30 -10.75
C LEU A 79 -10.16 -0.65 -11.57
N LYS A 80 -10.32 -1.39 -12.68
CA LYS A 80 -9.23 -1.70 -13.62
C LYS A 80 -8.58 -0.44 -14.21
N SER A 81 -9.39 0.53 -14.61
CA SER A 81 -8.89 1.80 -15.15
C SER A 81 -8.11 2.57 -14.09
N LYS A 82 -8.68 2.68 -12.87
CA LYS A 82 -8.04 3.37 -11.74
C LYS A 82 -6.74 2.72 -11.31
N SER A 83 -6.68 1.38 -11.30
CA SER A 83 -5.45 0.64 -10.98
C SER A 83 -4.36 0.85 -12.00
N ALA A 84 -4.70 0.86 -13.30
CA ALA A 84 -3.75 1.14 -14.37
C ALA A 84 -3.18 2.57 -14.28
N LEU A 85 -4.05 3.57 -14.07
CA LEU A 85 -3.63 4.97 -13.91
C LEU A 85 -2.74 5.18 -12.69
N ALA A 86 -3.07 4.53 -11.57
CA ALA A 86 -2.30 4.64 -10.34
C ALA A 86 -1.02 3.78 -10.35
N GLY A 87 -0.81 2.91 -11.34
CA GLY A 87 0.30 1.94 -11.33
C GLY A 87 0.23 0.95 -10.15
N LYS A 88 -0.98 0.61 -9.71
CA LYS A 88 -1.24 -0.27 -8.56
C LYS A 88 -1.99 -1.53 -9.01
N THR A 89 -1.98 -2.58 -8.19
CA THR A 89 -2.88 -3.73 -8.41
C THR A 89 -4.32 -3.33 -8.08
N ILE A 90 -5.31 -4.04 -8.62
CA ILE A 90 -6.72 -3.82 -8.26
C ILE A 90 -6.92 -3.99 -6.74
N GLN A 91 -6.28 -4.99 -6.14
CA GLN A 91 -6.30 -5.20 -4.69
C GLN A 91 -5.71 -4.00 -3.94
N GLY A 92 -4.59 -3.43 -4.39
CA GLY A 92 -4.00 -2.24 -3.78
C GLY A 92 -4.94 -1.03 -3.81
N VAL A 93 -5.60 -0.79 -4.95
CA VAL A 93 -6.63 0.27 -5.05
C VAL A 93 -7.82 -0.01 -4.13
N LEU A 94 -8.24 -1.27 -4.01
CA LEU A 94 -9.33 -1.67 -3.11
C LEU A 94 -8.96 -1.43 -1.65
N MET A 95 -7.76 -1.81 -1.23
CA MET A 95 -7.27 -1.57 0.14
C MET A 95 -7.24 -0.07 0.45
N GLU A 96 -6.76 0.76 -0.47
CA GLU A 96 -6.79 2.23 -0.30
C GLU A 96 -8.21 2.78 -0.13
N LEU A 97 -9.16 2.31 -0.94
CA LEU A 97 -10.55 2.74 -0.82
C LEU A 97 -11.19 2.30 0.50
N ILE A 98 -10.90 1.07 0.94
CA ILE A 98 -11.37 0.54 2.23
C ILE A 98 -10.77 1.33 3.38
N THR A 99 -9.46 1.58 3.38
CA THR A 99 -8.78 2.37 4.43
C THR A 99 -9.38 3.76 4.52
N LYS A 100 -9.54 4.46 3.39
CA LYS A 100 -10.15 5.80 3.36
C LYS A 100 -11.58 5.83 3.89
N TYR A 101 -12.37 4.80 3.58
CA TYR A 101 -13.72 4.66 4.14
C TYR A 101 -13.67 4.47 5.66
N VAL A 102 -12.79 3.61 6.17
CA VAL A 102 -12.63 3.36 7.61
C VAL A 102 -12.16 4.61 8.36
N GLU A 103 -11.34 5.44 7.73
CA GLU A 103 -10.84 6.71 8.29
C GLU A 103 -11.85 7.87 8.17
N GLY A 104 -12.99 7.64 7.52
CA GLY A 104 -14.04 8.65 7.33
C GLY A 104 -13.74 9.67 6.23
N GLU A 105 -12.75 9.44 5.38
CA GLU A 105 -12.47 10.28 4.21
C GLU A 105 -13.50 10.09 3.08
N ILE A 106 -14.24 8.98 3.10
CA ILE A 106 -15.27 8.63 2.13
C ILE A 106 -16.54 8.26 2.88
N GLU A 107 -17.67 8.89 2.56
CA GLU A 107 -18.99 8.47 3.02
C GLU A 107 -19.65 7.57 1.98
N LEU A 108 -20.27 6.49 2.44
CA LEU A 108 -21.16 5.67 1.61
C LEU A 108 -22.55 6.30 1.69
N ASN A 109 -22.99 6.89 0.57
CA ASN A 109 -24.35 7.40 0.40
C ASN A 109 -25.38 6.26 0.33
#